data_AF-A0A7M3X3A8-F1
#
_entry.id   AF-A0A7M3X3A8-F1
#
_cell.length_a   1.000
_cell.length_b   1.000
_cell.length_c   1.000
_cell.angle_alpha   90.00
_cell.angle_beta   90.00
_cell.angle_gamma   90.00
#
_symmetry.space_group_name_H-M   'P 1'
#
loop_
_entity.id
_entity.type
_entity.pdbx_description
1 polymer ?
#
loop_
_entity_poly.entity_id
_entity_poly.type
_entity_poly.pdbx_seq_one_letter_code
_entity_poly.pdbx_strand_id
1 'polypeptide(L)'
;MPQVVHPLLREGVDARGYQLRSLERILSFSSLMVMPTGFGKTAVEWMVMAEFLRNGSQKIVLIAPTTGLVDQQRTMAIERLNIDPDRIIAYTGETG
;
A
#
# COMPACT_ATOMS: atom_id res chain seq x y z
N MET A 1 -3.42 -0.81 21.25
CA MET A 1 -4.25 -1.66 20.37
C MET A 1 -3.31 -2.60 19.61
N PRO A 2 -3.76 -3.78 19.16
CA PRO A 2 -2.89 -4.66 18.37
C PRO A 2 -2.48 -3.98 17.04
N GLN A 3 -1.24 -4.20 16.61
CA GLN A 3 -0.68 -3.63 15.38
C GLN A 3 -0.03 -4.70 14.52
N VAL A 4 -0.08 -4.51 13.20
CA VAL A 4 0.73 -5.23 12.23
C VAL A 4 2.08 -4.53 12.13
N VAL A 5 3.14 -5.24 12.47
CA VAL A 5 4.53 -4.78 12.33
C VAL A 5 5.17 -5.57 11.20
N HIS A 6 5.84 -4.86 10.28
CA HIS A 6 6.45 -5.47 9.11
C HIS A 6 7.77 -4.74 8.79
N PRO A 7 8.85 -5.44 8.39
CA PRO A 7 10.16 -4.82 8.15
C PRO A 7 10.17 -3.69 7.09
N LEU A 8 9.25 -3.78 6.12
CA LEU A 8 9.08 -2.79 5.06
C LEU A 8 7.98 -1.74 5.35
N LEU A 9 7.50 -1.65 6.58
CA LEU A 9 6.68 -0.53 7.07
C LEU A 9 7.50 0.32 8.03
N ARG A 10 7.39 1.65 7.95
CA ARG A 10 8.10 2.57 8.87
C ARG A 10 7.53 2.51 10.29
N GLU A 11 6.22 2.37 10.39
CA GLU A 11 5.47 2.27 11.64
C GLU A 11 4.48 1.10 11.56
N GLY A 12 4.07 0.59 12.72
CA GLY A 12 3.00 -0.39 12.79
C GLY A 12 1.68 0.17 12.26
N VAL A 13 0.86 -0.70 11.67
CA VAL A 13 -0.50 -0.37 11.21
C VAL A 13 -1.50 -0.99 12.18
N ASP A 14 -2.50 -0.23 12.63
CA ASP A 14 -3.53 -0.76 13.54
C ASP A 14 -4.21 -1.99 12.95
N ALA A 15 -4.21 -3.08 13.70
CA ALA A 15 -4.71 -4.37 13.24
C ALA A 15 -6.23 -4.45 13.43
N ARG A 16 -6.99 -4.10 12.39
CA ARG A 16 -8.45 -4.31 12.37
C ARG A 16 -8.79 -5.61 11.68
N GLY A 17 -9.63 -6.44 12.29
CA GLY A 17 -9.92 -7.79 11.77
C GLY A 17 -10.42 -7.83 10.33
N TYR A 18 -11.18 -6.82 9.87
CA TYR A 18 -11.61 -6.74 8.47
C TYR A 18 -10.47 -6.42 7.50
N GLN A 19 -9.43 -5.67 7.92
CA GLN A 19 -8.26 -5.39 7.10
C GLN A 19 -7.41 -6.65 6.96
N LEU A 20 -7.22 -7.39 8.05
CA LEU A 20 -6.46 -8.64 8.06
C LEU A 20 -7.10 -9.71 7.16
N ARG A 21 -8.42 -9.85 7.18
CA ARG A 21 -9.14 -10.75 6.26
C ARG A 21 -8.97 -10.36 4.79
N SER A 22 -9.04 -9.06 4.48
CA SER A 22 -8.78 -8.58 3.11
C SER A 22 -7.34 -8.86 2.69
N LEU A 23 -6.37 -8.59 3.57
CA LEU A 23 -4.95 -8.85 3.35
C LEU A 23 -4.70 -10.34 3.06
N GLU A 24 -5.18 -11.24 3.91
CA GLU A 24 -5.06 -12.70 3.74
C GLU A 24 -5.57 -13.16 2.37
N ARG A 25 -6.73 -12.65 1.95
CA ARG A 25 -7.34 -12.99 0.65
C ARG A 25 -6.49 -12.51 -0.52
N ILE A 26 -6.01 -11.26 -0.46
CA ILE A 26 -5.17 -10.65 -1.52
C ILE A 26 -3.82 -11.36 -1.65
N LEU A 27 -3.21 -11.79 -0.54
CA LEU A 27 -1.92 -12.50 -0.54
C LEU A 27 -2.02 -13.91 -1.13
N SER A 28 -3.23 -14.48 -1.19
CA SER A 28 -3.44 -15.85 -1.67
C SER A 28 -3.68 -15.94 -3.18
N PHE A 29 -4.33 -14.94 -3.79
CA PHE A 29 -4.64 -14.91 -5.23
C PHE A 29 -5.16 -13.52 -5.67
N SER A 30 -5.19 -13.27 -6.98
CA SER A 30 -5.68 -12.01 -7.58
C SER A 30 -7.09 -11.65 -7.12
N SER A 31 -7.25 -10.46 -6.53
CA SER A 31 -8.46 -10.07 -5.82
C SER A 31 -8.94 -8.66 -6.20
N LEU A 32 -10.26 -8.47 -6.23
CA LEU A 32 -10.90 -7.15 -6.25
C LEU A 32 -11.45 -6.85 -4.86
N MET A 33 -10.82 -5.93 -4.14
CA MET A 33 -11.24 -5.54 -2.80
C MET A 33 -12.30 -4.43 -2.87
N VAL A 34 -13.49 -4.70 -2.34
CA VAL A 34 -14.58 -3.71 -2.20
C VAL A 34 -14.76 -3.38 -0.72
N MET A 35 -14.43 -2.15 -0.32
CA MET A 35 -14.63 -1.64 1.03
C MET A 35 -15.19 -0.21 0.98
N PRO A 36 -16.03 0.21 1.95
CA PRO A 36 -16.49 1.58 2.05
C PRO A 36 -15.33 2.57 2.26
N THR A 37 -15.55 3.83 1.91
CA THR A 37 -14.59 4.90 2.24
C THR A 37 -14.47 5.04 3.75
N GLY A 38 -13.26 5.34 4.26
CA GLY A 38 -12.98 5.44 5.70
C GLY A 38 -12.71 4.11 6.41
N PHE A 39 -12.92 2.96 5.75
CA PHE A 39 -12.62 1.63 6.32
C PHE A 39 -11.13 1.23 6.13
N GLY A 40 -10.23 2.17 5.88
CA GLY A 40 -8.79 1.89 5.84
C GLY A 40 -8.34 1.02 4.66
N LYS A 41 -8.87 1.27 3.46
CA LYS A 41 -8.38 0.65 2.21
C LYS A 41 -6.88 0.86 2.01
N THR A 42 -6.40 2.07 2.25
CA THR A 42 -4.98 2.41 2.12
C THR A 42 -4.09 1.68 3.13
N ALA A 43 -4.60 1.36 4.31
CA ALA A 43 -3.86 0.53 5.27
C ALA A 43 -3.66 -0.90 4.75
N VAL A 44 -4.70 -1.49 4.13
CA VAL A 44 -4.56 -2.80 3.47
C VAL A 44 -3.57 -2.70 2.31
N GLU A 45 -3.66 -1.65 1.50
CA GLU A 45 -2.73 -1.38 0.39
C GLU A 45 -1.27 -1.42 0.85
N TRP A 46 -0.87 -0.67 1.89
CA TRP A 46 0.52 -0.68 2.36
C TRP A 46 0.98 -2.04 2.87
N MET A 47 0.12 -2.75 3.62
CA MET A 47 0.45 -4.09 4.11
C MET A 47 0.66 -5.08 2.95
N VAL A 48 -0.18 -5.00 1.91
CA VAL A 48 -0.04 -5.80 0.69
C VAL A 48 1.26 -5.45 -0.02
N MET A 49 1.53 -4.16 -0.25
CA MET A 49 2.74 -3.71 -0.94
C MET A 49 4.00 -4.18 -0.22
N ALA A 50 4.05 -3.97 1.10
CA ALA A 50 5.17 -4.35 1.93
C ALA A 50 5.44 -5.86 1.87
N GLU A 51 4.38 -6.67 1.98
CA GLU A 51 4.49 -8.13 1.95
C GLU A 51 4.88 -8.67 0.55
N PHE A 52 4.32 -8.12 -0.53
CA PHE A 52 4.69 -8.50 -1.89
C PHE A 52 6.18 -8.22 -2.18
N LEU A 53 6.69 -7.07 -1.73
CA LEU A 53 8.11 -6.74 -1.87
C LEU A 53 8.98 -7.64 -1.01
N ARG A 54 8.57 -7.96 0.23
CA ARG A 54 9.27 -8.91 1.10
C ARG A 54 9.37 -10.29 0.44
N ASN A 55 8.34 -10.71 -0.29
CA ASN A 55 8.29 -11.98 -1.00
C ASN A 55 9.00 -11.97 -2.36
N GLY A 56 9.75 -10.90 -2.68
CA GLY A 56 10.64 -10.84 -3.84
C GLY A 56 10.04 -10.15 -5.07
N SER A 57 8.85 -9.56 -4.98
CA SER A 57 8.33 -8.72 -6.06
C SER A 57 9.28 -7.55 -6.33
N GLN A 58 9.67 -7.35 -7.59
CA GLN A 58 10.64 -6.32 -7.96
C GLN A 58 10.01 -4.94 -8.16
N LYS A 59 8.71 -4.89 -8.45
CA LYS A 59 7.98 -3.67 -8.80
C LYS A 59 6.52 -3.78 -8.39
N ILE A 60 5.96 -2.66 -7.94
CA ILE A 60 4.54 -2.46 -7.71
C ILE A 60 4.10 -1.27 -8.56
N VAL A 61 2.92 -1.36 -9.18
CA VAL A 61 2.31 -0.26 -9.92
C VAL A 61 1.01 0.11 -9.24
N LEU A 62 0.91 1.36 -8.78
CA LEU A 62 -0.32 1.96 -8.29
C LEU A 62 -0.88 2.86 -9.39
N ILE A 63 -2.20 2.79 -9.61
CA ILE A 63 -2.90 3.60 -10.60
C ILE A 63 -3.94 4.44 -9.88
N ALA A 64 -3.94 5.73 -10.15
CA ALA A 64 -4.93 6.67 -9.63
C ALA A 64 -5.52 7.51 -10.78
N PRO A 65 -6.77 7.99 -10.66
CA PRO A 65 -7.48 8.60 -11.79
C PRO A 65 -7.11 10.07 -12.03
N THR A 66 -6.35 10.72 -11.15
CA THR A 66 -5.93 12.12 -11.29
C THR A 66 -4.51 12.31 -10.79
N THR A 67 -3.80 13.31 -11.32
CA THR A 67 -2.44 13.70 -10.87
C THR A 67 -2.38 13.93 -9.36
N GLY A 68 -3.35 14.67 -8.79
CA GLY A 68 -3.39 14.90 -7.35
C GLY A 68 -3.54 13.64 -6.50
N LEU A 69 -4.23 12.61 -7.00
CA LEU A 69 -4.33 11.31 -6.31
C LEU A 69 -3.06 10.48 -6.49
N VAL A 70 -2.36 10.60 -7.61
CA VAL A 70 -1.02 9.99 -7.78
C VAL A 70 -0.05 10.58 -6.75
N ASP A 71 0.00 11.90 -6.63
CA ASP A 71 0.89 12.59 -5.68
C ASP A 71 0.54 12.25 -4.22
N GLN A 72 -0.76 12.17 -3.91
CA GLN A 72 -1.22 11.72 -2.60
C GLN A 72 -0.72 10.30 -2.29
N GLN A 73 -0.91 9.35 -3.20
CA GLN A 73 -0.48 7.97 -2.99
C GLN A 73 1.04 7.86 -2.90
N ARG A 74 1.79 8.59 -3.72
CA ARG A 74 3.25 8.67 -3.64
C ARG A 74 3.70 9.16 -2.26
N THR A 75 3.10 10.25 -1.77
CA THR A 75 3.43 10.83 -0.47
C THR A 75 3.15 9.82 0.66
N MET A 76 1.98 9.19 0.65
CA MET A 76 1.62 8.16 1.64
C MET A 76 2.56 6.95 1.58
N ALA A 77 2.96 6.51 0.38
CA ALA A 77 3.90 5.41 0.22
C ALA A 77 5.28 5.76 0.81
N ILE A 78 5.80 6.97 0.58
CA ILE A 78 7.06 7.45 1.17
C ILE A 78 6.98 7.50 2.70
N GLU A 79 5.85 7.95 3.25
CA GLU A 79 5.62 8.06 4.69
C GLU A 79 5.42 6.71 5.38
N ARG A 80 4.87 5.71 4.68
CA ARG A 80 4.46 4.44 5.30
C ARG A 80 5.39 3.28 4.99
N LEU A 81 6.02 3.24 3.82
CA LEU A 81 6.92 2.17 3.44
C LEU A 81 8.35 2.48 3.86
N ASN A 82 9.03 1.48 4.41
CA ASN A 82 10.46 1.54 4.73
C ASN A 82 11.26 1.13 3.49
N ILE A 83 11.19 1.98 2.46
CA ILE A 83 11.88 1.85 1.18
C ILE A 83 12.54 3.19 0.89
N ASP A 84 13.66 3.16 0.19
CA ASP A 84 14.30 4.35 -0.35
C ASP A 84 13.29 5.20 -1.17
N PRO A 85 13.01 6.46 -0.76
CA PRO A 85 12.07 7.33 -1.46
C PRO A 85 12.37 7.54 -2.95
N ASP A 86 13.64 7.46 -3.35
CA ASP A 86 14.05 7.61 -4.75
C ASP A 86 13.58 6.44 -5.63
N ARG A 87 13.19 5.32 -5.02
CA ARG A 87 12.56 4.18 -5.71
C ARG A 87 11.04 4.33 -5.86
N ILE A 88 10.43 5.36 -5.26
CA ILE A 88 8.99 5.62 -5.32
C ILE A 88 8.73 6.77 -6.31
N ILE A 89 8.48 6.38 -7.56
CA ILE A 89 8.39 7.28 -8.71
C ILE A 89 6.92 7.47 -9.09
N ALA A 90 6.51 8.73 -9.35
CA ALA A 90 5.23 9.06 -9.97
C ALA A 90 5.41 9.33 -11.47
N TYR A 91 4.49 8.83 -12.27
CA TYR A 91 4.39 9.11 -13.70
C TYR A 91 3.02 9.72 -13.97
N THR A 92 3.01 10.91 -14.60
CA THR A 92 1.76 11.62 -14.94
C THR A 92 1.89 12.26 -16.32
N GLY A 93 0.82 12.88 -16.83
CA GLY A 93 0.88 13.59 -18.12
C GLY A 93 1.86 14.76 -18.14
N GLU A 94 2.24 15.28 -16.97
CA GLU A 94 3.14 16.43 -16.81
C GLU A 94 4.55 16.02 -16.36
N THR A 95 4.75 14.76 -15.96
CA THR A 95 6.01 14.23 -15.41
C THR A 95 6.33 12.87 -16.01
N GLY A 96 7.47 12.78 -16.70
CA GLY A 96 8.04 11.56 -17.28
C GLY A 96 9.53 11.46 -17.03
#